data_AF-A0A1D2QKZ2-F1
#
_entry.id   AF-A0A1D2QKZ2-F1
#
_cell.length_a   1.000
_cell.length_b   1.000
_cell.length_c   1.000
_cell.angle_alpha   90.00
_cell.angle_beta   90.00
_cell.angle_gamma   90.00
#
_symmetry.space_group_name_H-M   'P 1'
#
loop_
_entity.id
_entity.type
_entity.pdbx_description
1 polymer ?
#
loop_
_entity_poly.entity_id
_entity_poly.type
_entity_poly.pdbx_seq_one_letter_code
_entity_poly.pdbx_strand_id
1 'polypeptide(L)'
;MSATTQAATESPEPESKEACLKQYLCEKASDGELYFKSKFIADEVGLSSKEIGALMVKLTDCAELEVEKWSYTSATTWRIAPA
;
A
#
# COMPACT_ATOMS: atom_id res chain seq x y z
N MET A 1 -7.61 -1.71 36.22
CA MET A 1 -7.77 -2.29 34.88
C MET A 1 -6.96 -1.43 33.91
N SER A 2 -6.24 -2.09 33.02
CA SER A 2 -5.07 -1.64 32.28
C SER A 2 -5.23 -0.38 31.41
N ALA A 3 -4.10 0.35 31.33
CA ALA A 3 -3.52 1.12 30.21
C ALA A 3 -4.33 1.19 28.89
N THR A 4 -4.31 2.25 28.09
CA THR A 4 -3.64 3.55 28.09
C THR A 4 -4.27 4.33 26.92
N THR A 5 -4.51 5.62 27.14
CA THR A 5 -4.60 6.74 26.20
C THR A 5 -5.57 6.68 25.00
N GLN A 6 -6.50 7.64 25.04
CA GLN A 6 -7.03 8.33 23.87
C GLN A 6 -5.90 8.83 22.96
N ALA A 7 -6.10 8.69 21.64
CA ALA A 7 -5.70 9.67 20.63
C ALA A 7 -6.48 9.37 19.34
N ALA A 8 -7.74 9.79 19.31
CA ALA A 8 -8.50 9.88 18.07
C ALA A 8 -8.84 11.36 17.88
N THR A 9 -7.83 12.16 17.57
CA THR A 9 -7.98 13.55 17.15
C THR A 9 -6.97 13.84 16.05
N GLU A 10 -7.50 14.36 14.93
CA GLU A 10 -6.86 15.19 13.91
C GLU A 10 -6.13 14.53 12.72
N SER A 11 -6.87 14.53 11.59
CA SER A 11 -6.40 14.38 10.21
C SER A 11 -6.11 12.94 9.77
N PRO A 12 -6.46 12.51 8.54
CA PRO A 12 -6.04 11.19 8.04
C PRO A 12 -4.52 11.22 7.81
N GLU A 13 -3.79 10.85 8.85
CA GLU A 13 -2.33 10.79 8.90
C GLU A 13 -1.80 9.80 7.84
N PRO A 14 -0.68 10.13 7.16
CA PRO A 14 -0.13 9.33 6.06
C PRO A 14 0.21 7.89 6.46
N GLU A 15 0.52 7.65 7.74
CA GLU A 15 0.84 6.32 8.27
C GLU A 15 -0.38 5.37 8.25
N SER A 16 -1.60 5.87 8.50
CA SER A 16 -2.80 5.03 8.43
C SER A 16 -3.11 4.57 7.00
N LYS A 17 -2.87 5.45 6.00
CA LYS A 17 -3.06 5.12 4.59
C LYS A 17 -2.03 4.12 4.10
N GLU A 18 -0.77 4.30 4.50
CA GLU A 18 0.32 3.38 4.19
C GLU A 18 0.07 1.99 4.79
N ALA A 19 -0.29 1.93 6.08
CA ALA A 19 -0.63 0.68 6.76
C ALA A 19 -1.82 -0.03 6.10
N CYS A 20 -2.88 0.70 5.75
CA CYS A 20 -4.05 0.16 5.05
C CYS A 20 -3.67 -0.43 3.67
N LEU A 21 -2.92 0.33 2.87
CA LEU A 21 -2.42 -0.12 1.58
C LEU A 21 -1.54 -1.36 1.74
N LYS A 22 -0.61 -1.33 2.67
CA LYS A 22 0.31 -2.43 2.95
C LYS A 22 -0.42 -3.71 3.33
N GLN A 23 -1.39 -3.62 4.26
CA GLN A 23 -2.19 -4.76 4.67
C GLN A 23 -2.98 -5.32 3.49
N TYR A 24 -3.59 -4.46 2.67
CA TYR A 24 -4.30 -4.86 1.46
C TYR A 24 -3.38 -5.61 0.48
N LEU A 25 -2.18 -5.09 0.24
CA LEU A 25 -1.21 -5.70 -0.67
C LEU A 25 -0.68 -7.04 -0.13
N CYS A 26 -0.39 -7.11 1.16
CA CYS A 26 0.06 -8.34 1.84
C CYS A 26 -1.02 -9.43 1.78
N GLU A 27 -2.28 -9.08 2.08
CA GLU A 27 -3.40 -10.02 2.01
C GLU A 27 -3.60 -10.54 0.58
N LYS A 28 -3.52 -9.67 -0.43
CA LYS A 28 -3.65 -10.12 -1.82
C LYS A 28 -2.44 -10.95 -2.29
N ALA A 29 -1.23 -10.51 -1.98
CA ALA A 29 0.01 -11.20 -2.37
C ALA A 29 0.32 -12.44 -1.52
N SER A 30 -0.52 -12.75 -0.53
CA SER A 30 -0.39 -13.97 0.27
C SER A 30 -0.51 -15.25 -0.57
N ASP A 31 -1.21 -15.19 -1.71
CA ASP A 31 -1.36 -16.32 -2.65
C ASP A 31 -0.19 -16.44 -3.65
N GLY A 32 0.70 -15.44 -3.69
CA GLY A 32 1.87 -15.40 -4.57
C GLY A 32 2.19 -14.01 -5.11
N GLU A 33 3.09 -13.94 -6.08
CA GLU A 33 3.44 -12.67 -6.73
C GLU A 33 2.29 -12.14 -7.59
N LEU A 34 1.93 -10.88 -7.38
CA LEU A 34 0.82 -10.22 -8.07
C LEU A 34 1.25 -8.89 -8.69
N TYR A 35 0.55 -8.51 -9.76
CA TYR A 35 0.80 -7.26 -10.48
C TYR A 35 -0.41 -6.34 -10.37
N PHE A 36 -0.23 -5.19 -9.72
CA PHE A 36 -1.29 -4.22 -9.51
C PHE A 36 -1.04 -2.92 -10.27
N LYS A 37 -2.06 -2.40 -10.97
CA LYS A 37 -1.99 -1.01 -11.47
C LYS A 37 -2.42 -0.05 -10.38
N SER A 38 -1.70 1.07 -10.24
CA SER A 38 -2.01 2.10 -9.23
C SER A 38 -3.46 2.58 -9.27
N LYS A 39 -4.08 2.62 -10.45
CA LYS A 39 -5.49 3.03 -10.61
C LYS A 39 -6.50 2.06 -10.01
N PHE A 40 -6.19 0.76 -9.97
CA PHE A 40 -7.12 -0.24 -9.44
C PHE A 40 -7.02 -0.29 -7.92
N ILE A 41 -5.81 -0.22 -7.38
CA ILE A 41 -5.63 -0.16 -5.93
C ILE A 41 -6.26 1.11 -5.36
N ALA A 42 -6.07 2.24 -6.05
CA ALA A 42 -6.70 3.51 -5.73
C ALA A 42 -8.22 3.38 -5.53
N ASP A 43 -8.91 2.68 -6.42
CA ASP A 43 -10.35 2.43 -6.34
C ASP A 43 -10.73 1.56 -5.13
N GLU A 44 -9.94 0.51 -4.86
CA GLU A 44 -10.17 -0.45 -3.77
C GLU A 44 -9.97 0.17 -2.37
N VAL A 45 -8.89 0.94 -2.17
CA VAL A 45 -8.59 1.57 -0.86
C VAL A 45 -9.12 3.01 -0.75
N GLY A 46 -9.83 3.50 -1.75
CA GLY A 46 -10.40 4.86 -1.77
C GLY A 46 -9.35 5.98 -1.80
N LEU A 47 -8.19 5.73 -2.41
CA LEU A 47 -7.09 6.70 -2.56
C LEU A 47 -6.94 7.15 -4.01
N SER A 48 -6.20 8.24 -4.26
CA SER A 48 -5.85 8.60 -5.63
C SER A 48 -4.70 7.75 -6.17
N SER A 49 -4.65 7.53 -7.48
CA SER A 49 -3.52 6.82 -8.11
C SER A 49 -2.16 7.48 -7.85
N LYS A 50 -2.16 8.80 -7.61
CA LYS A 50 -0.98 9.57 -7.25
C LYS A 50 -0.51 9.28 -5.83
N GLU A 51 -1.44 9.23 -4.87
CA GLU A 51 -1.14 8.81 -3.49
C GLU A 51 -0.62 7.37 -3.45
N ILE A 52 -1.26 6.45 -4.18
CA ILE A 52 -0.79 5.06 -4.31
C ILE A 52 0.64 5.03 -4.84
N GLY A 53 0.95 5.79 -5.90
CA GLY A 53 2.30 5.86 -6.44
C GLY A 53 3.32 6.33 -5.41
N ALA A 54 3.00 7.35 -4.60
CA ALA A 54 3.89 7.84 -3.55
C ALA A 54 4.07 6.83 -2.40
N LEU A 55 3.00 6.16 -1.99
CA LEU A 55 3.04 5.13 -0.94
C LEU A 55 3.79 3.88 -1.41
N MET A 56 3.57 3.43 -2.65
CA MET A 56 4.30 2.30 -3.23
C MET A 56 5.81 2.53 -3.25
N VAL A 57 6.26 3.75 -3.58
CA VAL A 57 7.68 4.11 -3.54
C VAL A 57 8.27 3.98 -2.13
N LYS A 58 7.50 4.30 -1.08
CA LYS A 58 7.94 4.08 0.29
C LYS A 58 7.98 2.60 0.64
N LEU A 59 6.96 1.84 0.24
CA LEU A 59 6.86 0.41 0.49
C LEU A 59 7.95 -0.41 -0.23
N THR A 60 8.49 0.08 -1.36
CA THR A 60 9.69 -0.52 -2.02
C THR A 60 10.91 -0.64 -1.12
N ASP A 61 11.04 0.21 -0.10
CA ASP A 61 12.16 0.21 0.84
C ASP A 61 11.87 -0.62 2.11
N CYS A 62 10.64 -1.14 2.27
CA CYS A 62 10.26 -1.96 3.41
C CYS A 62 10.68 -3.42 3.23
N ALA A 63 11.14 -4.06 4.31
CA ALA A 63 11.53 -5.47 4.31
C ALA A 63 10.37 -6.46 4.46
N GLU A 64 9.14 -5.99 4.60
CA GLU A 64 7.97 -6.83 4.89
C GLU A 64 7.24 -7.35 3.63
N LEU A 65 7.51 -6.72 2.48
CA LEU A 65 6.99 -7.16 1.18
C LEU A 65 7.90 -6.65 0.07
N GLU A 66 8.06 -7.43 -0.99
CA GLU A 66 8.77 -6.97 -2.17
C GLU A 66 7.83 -6.17 -3.07
N VAL A 67 7.97 -4.84 -3.08
CA VAL A 67 7.35 -3.98 -4.08
C VAL A 67 8.37 -3.70 -5.18
N GLU A 68 7.98 -3.83 -6.44
CA GLU A 68 8.83 -3.41 -7.56
C GLU A 68 8.01 -2.67 -8.61
N LYS A 69 8.58 -1.58 -9.13
CA LYS A 69 7.92 -0.79 -10.18
C LYS A 69 8.04 -1.50 -11.54
N TRP A 70 6.92 -2.02 -12.03
CA TRP A 70 6.82 -2.67 -13.34
C TRP A 70 6.13 -1.75 -14.36
N SER A 71 6.79 -1.43 -15.47
CA SER A 71 6.25 -0.52 -16.49
C SER A 71 6.22 -1.21 -17.84
N TYR A 72 5.04 -1.62 -18.33
CA TYR A 72 4.89 -2.26 -19.64
C TYR A 72 4.02 -1.43 -20.62
N THR A 73 3.14 -0.56 -20.11
CA THR A 73 2.24 0.29 -20.92
C THR A 73 2.06 1.66 -20.26
N SER A 74 1.19 2.52 -20.81
CA SER A 74 0.84 3.88 -20.32
C SER A 74 0.45 4.03 -18.83
N ALA A 75 0.38 2.95 -18.05
CA ALA A 75 0.04 2.98 -16.62
C ALA A 75 1.11 2.29 -15.77
N THR A 76 1.42 2.86 -14.60
CA THR A 76 2.33 2.29 -13.62
C THR A 76 1.74 1.01 -13.02
N THR A 77 2.45 -0.11 -13.21
CA THR A 77 2.15 -1.38 -12.58
C THR A 77 3.18 -1.62 -11.46
N TRP A 78 2.77 -2.31 -10.41
CA TRP A 78 3.62 -2.66 -9.28
C TRP A 78 3.57 -4.16 -9.13
N ARG A 79 4.72 -4.82 -9.16
CA ARG A 79 4.87 -6.21 -8.75
C ARG A 79 4.93 -6.21 -7.23
N ILE A 80 4.13 -7.05 -6.62
CA ILE A 80 4.06 -7.24 -5.17
C ILE A 80 4.29 -8.71 -4.92
N ALA A 81 5.29 -9.05 -4.13
CA ALA A 81 5.53 -10.40 -3.66
C ALA A 81 5.65 -10.42 -2.13
N PRO A 82 5.24 -11.53 -1.48
CA PRO A 82 5.54 -11.73 -0.07
C PRO A 82 7.06 -11.82 0.12
N ALA A 83 7.58 -11.19 1.18
CA ALA A 83 9.00 -11.27 1.56
C ALA A 83 9.37 -12.65 2.13
#